data_AF-A0A9N9ERT0-F1
#
_entry.id   AF-A0A9N9ERT0-F1
#
_cell.length_a   1.000
_cell.length_b   1.000
_cell.length_c   1.000
_cell.angle_alpha   90.00
_cell.angle_beta   90.00
_cell.angle_gamma   90.00
#
_symmetry.space_group_name_H-M   'P 1'
#
loop_
_entity.id
_entity.type
_entity.pdbx_description
1 polymer ?
#
loop_
_entity_poly.entity_id
_entity_poly.type
_entity_poly.pdbx_seq_one_letter_code
_entity_poly.pdbx_strand_id
1 'polypeptide(L)'
;DIRAMPKITDMSDEEKRIADTALFMKDGLEILTNEILFKSRIIKTNILVDTGTKDGHSTINFPAPLLRAKYLQNRFGSVTRSKSPPNSFKDFIISVFTKMNSKVLQKSLSVGNDCRLLERVWQMEFYHASMQVLPVNIYASVDVGAVFGSEGYLDFYLNDQRNWAIELLRDGDKLQEHQQRFQKDSQYTSILKYAKEWAIIDIRNSKKIPPEQKGKDVIYVLCAENFESVQLMYPDGSNDRVQLLGEEENLLGDVEMSSNNDSTTPRSNDNNTSQTSDISFNASRTVVHTPSNSRSSQGHLISIVNGILETDVANNPTYNTLRDDEYYTDRDDFWTPFSKESIERRIENDEHPDMNPGQA
;
A
#
# COMPACT_ATOMS: atom_id res chain seq x y z
N ASP A 1 -13.47 9.24 20.26
CA ASP A 1 -14.15 10.00 19.20
C ASP A 1 -14.17 11.48 19.50
N ILE A 2 -13.50 12.29 18.66
CA ILE A 2 -13.78 13.73 18.61
C ILE A 2 -15.15 13.85 17.92
N ARG A 3 -16.22 13.84 18.71
CA ARG A 3 -17.63 13.79 18.26
C ARG A 3 -18.07 14.96 17.34
N ALA A 4 -17.18 15.90 17.04
CA ALA A 4 -17.50 17.14 16.34
C ALA A 4 -16.88 17.27 14.92
N MET A 5 -16.02 16.35 14.48
CA MET A 5 -15.45 16.46 13.13
C MET A 5 -16.45 15.93 12.10
N PRO A 6 -16.80 16.70 11.04
CA PRO A 6 -17.68 16.23 9.99
C PRO A 6 -17.15 14.97 9.33
N LYS A 7 -18.07 14.13 8.84
CA LYS A 7 -17.69 13.03 7.95
C LYS A 7 -17.16 13.64 6.65
N ILE A 8 -16.01 13.13 6.17
CA ILE A 8 -15.41 13.59 4.91
C ILE A 8 -16.29 13.31 3.70
N THR A 9 -17.16 12.29 3.79
CA THR A 9 -18.20 11.99 2.80
C THR A 9 -19.10 13.18 2.49
N ASP A 10 -19.22 14.12 3.42
CA ASP A 10 -20.11 15.25 3.29
C ASP A 10 -19.39 16.52 2.78
N MET A 11 -18.07 16.45 2.55
CA MET A 11 -17.29 17.55 1.96
C MET A 11 -17.44 17.53 0.43
N SER A 12 -17.60 18.72 -0.16
CA SER A 12 -17.50 18.88 -1.61
C SER A 12 -16.07 18.59 -2.11
N ASP A 13 -15.91 18.28 -3.40
CA ASP A 13 -14.59 18.01 -3.97
C ASP A 13 -13.67 19.24 -3.91
N GLU A 14 -14.24 20.44 -3.98
CA GLU A 14 -13.52 21.68 -3.75
C GLU A 14 -12.96 21.77 -2.32
N GLU A 15 -13.78 21.46 -1.32
CA GLU A 15 -13.36 21.48 0.09
C GLU A 15 -12.29 20.43 0.38
N LYS A 16 -12.40 19.24 -0.23
CA LYS A 16 -11.36 18.21 -0.16
C LYS A 16 -10.07 18.71 -0.79
N ARG A 17 -10.13 19.34 -1.97
CA ARG A 17 -8.95 19.90 -2.64
C ARG A 17 -8.26 20.96 -1.81
N ILE A 18 -9.01 21.87 -1.19
CA ILE A 18 -8.46 22.91 -0.31
C ILE A 18 -7.76 22.25 0.90
N ALA A 19 -8.41 21.29 1.56
CA ALA A 19 -7.84 20.59 2.70
C ALA A 19 -6.63 19.71 2.33
N ASP A 20 -6.66 19.04 1.18
CA ASP A 20 -5.55 18.29 0.61
C ASP A 20 -4.37 19.22 0.30
N THR A 21 -4.63 20.43 -0.21
CA THR A 21 -3.56 21.41 -0.49
C THR A 21 -2.94 21.93 0.81
N ALA A 22 -3.77 22.32 1.79
CA ALA A 22 -3.29 22.73 3.11
C ALA A 22 -2.51 21.63 3.84
N LEU A 23 -2.87 20.36 3.62
CA LEU A 23 -2.21 19.20 4.19
C LEU A 23 -0.75 19.06 3.73
N PHE A 24 -0.42 19.40 2.48
CA PHE A 24 0.94 19.22 1.93
C PHE A 24 1.80 20.49 1.99
N MET A 25 1.21 21.63 2.38
CA MET A 25 1.96 22.88 2.56
C MET A 25 2.53 22.98 3.98
N LYS A 26 3.86 23.15 4.07
CA LYS A 26 4.60 23.20 5.34
C LYS A 26 4.07 24.26 6.31
N ASP A 27 3.62 25.39 5.77
CA ASP A 27 3.17 26.55 6.54
C ASP A 27 1.65 26.79 6.45
N GLY A 28 0.89 25.84 5.91
CA GLY A 28 -0.53 26.03 5.59
C GLY A 28 -0.74 26.67 4.21
N LEU A 29 -2.01 26.79 3.82
CA LEU A 29 -2.41 27.32 2.51
C LEU A 29 -2.71 28.81 2.61
N GLU A 30 -2.06 29.60 1.77
CA GLU A 30 -2.33 31.03 1.60
C GLU A 30 -3.56 31.26 0.72
N ILE A 31 -4.44 32.14 1.14
CA ILE A 31 -5.67 32.46 0.41
C ILE A 31 -5.93 33.96 0.33
N LEU A 32 -6.31 34.42 -0.86
CA LEU A 32 -6.79 35.78 -1.12
C LEU A 32 -8.24 35.92 -0.60
N THR A 33 -8.45 36.79 0.37
CA THR A 33 -9.72 37.01 1.10
C THR A 33 -10.81 37.65 0.19
N ASN A 34 -12.13 37.38 0.23
CA ASN A 34 -13.06 37.12 1.35
C ASN A 34 -14.21 36.12 1.03
N GLU A 35 -14.44 35.70 -0.23
CA GLU A 35 -15.68 34.98 -0.57
C GLU A 35 -15.68 33.49 -0.23
N ILE A 36 -14.52 32.82 -0.32
CA ILE A 36 -14.41 31.35 -0.14
C ILE A 36 -14.41 31.00 1.37
N LEU A 37 -13.72 31.79 2.20
CA LEU A 37 -13.51 31.55 3.63
C LEU A 37 -14.81 31.53 4.45
N PHE A 38 -15.63 32.58 4.35
CA PHE A 38 -16.79 32.77 5.24
C PHE A 38 -17.92 31.77 5.02
N LYS A 39 -17.97 31.10 3.85
CA LYS A 39 -19.01 30.12 3.53
C LYS A 39 -18.54 28.68 3.62
N SER A 40 -17.24 28.41 3.48
CA SER A 40 -16.70 27.05 3.45
C SER A 40 -17.01 26.25 4.72
N ARG A 41 -17.41 24.98 4.56
CA ARG A 41 -17.68 24.10 5.70
C ARG A 41 -16.40 23.77 6.45
N ILE A 42 -15.26 23.69 5.78
CA ILE A 42 -13.96 23.34 6.38
C ILE A 42 -13.55 24.28 7.52
N ILE A 43 -13.87 25.58 7.42
CA ILE A 43 -13.66 26.56 8.49
C ILE A 43 -14.76 26.46 9.55
N LYS A 44 -16.03 26.43 9.14
CA LYS A 44 -17.19 26.36 10.07
C LYS A 44 -17.19 25.12 10.96
N THR A 45 -16.53 24.07 10.51
CA THR A 45 -16.46 22.77 11.20
C THR A 45 -15.10 22.50 11.82
N ASN A 46 -14.21 23.51 11.84
CA ASN A 46 -12.87 23.43 12.41
C ASN A 46 -12.01 22.29 11.84
N ILE A 47 -12.23 21.91 10.58
CA ILE A 47 -11.29 21.03 9.85
C ILE A 47 -10.01 21.82 9.57
N LEU A 48 -10.17 23.06 9.10
CA LEU A 48 -9.10 24.05 8.99
C LEU A 48 -9.47 25.29 9.80
N VAL A 49 -8.48 26.04 10.23
CA VAL A 49 -8.63 27.32 10.92
C VAL A 49 -7.70 28.36 10.31
N ASP A 50 -8.07 29.63 10.43
CA ASP A 50 -7.14 30.73 10.16
C ASP A 50 -6.04 30.72 11.22
N THR A 51 -4.80 30.65 10.77
CA THR A 51 -3.59 30.59 11.61
C THR A 51 -2.82 31.91 11.65
N GLY A 52 -3.32 32.94 10.96
CA GLY A 52 -2.75 34.27 10.93
C GLY A 52 -2.63 34.84 9.51
N THR A 53 -2.13 36.07 9.44
CA THR A 53 -1.90 36.78 8.18
C THR A 53 -0.40 36.86 7.90
N LYS A 54 0.02 36.43 6.70
CA LYS A 54 1.37 36.64 6.17
C LYS A 54 1.26 37.48 4.90
N ASP A 55 1.99 38.59 4.83
CA ASP A 55 2.07 39.45 3.65
C ASP A 55 0.72 39.91 3.07
N GLY A 56 -0.30 40.08 3.94
CA GLY A 56 -1.65 40.47 3.54
C GLY A 56 -2.58 39.31 3.12
N HIS A 57 -2.09 38.07 3.19
CA HIS A 57 -2.84 36.85 2.93
C HIS A 57 -3.18 36.12 4.24
N SER A 58 -4.43 35.70 4.41
CA SER A 58 -4.78 34.76 5.49
C SER A 58 -4.18 33.39 5.17
N THR A 59 -3.65 32.72 6.19
CA THR A 59 -3.11 31.37 6.09
C THR A 59 -4.00 30.40 6.84
N ILE A 60 -4.47 29.35 6.17
CA ILE A 60 -5.30 28.31 6.80
C ILE A 60 -4.52 27.02 7.00
N ASN A 61 -4.74 26.36 8.15
CA ASN A 61 -4.12 25.07 8.46
C ASN A 61 -5.01 24.21 9.38
N PHE A 62 -4.65 22.96 9.59
CA PHE A 62 -5.30 22.11 10.59
C PHE A 62 -5.05 22.66 11.99
N PRO A 63 -6.09 22.80 12.84
CA PRO A 63 -5.96 23.37 14.18
C PRO A 63 -5.12 22.51 15.14
N ALA A 64 -4.94 21.22 14.82
CA ALA A 64 -4.09 20.32 15.60
C ALA A 64 -3.55 19.17 14.73
N PRO A 65 -2.35 18.63 15.05
CA PRO A 65 -1.81 17.44 14.39
C PRO A 65 -2.76 16.24 14.41
N LEU A 66 -3.51 16.05 15.51
CA LEU A 66 -4.49 14.96 15.62
C LEU A 66 -5.64 15.10 14.62
N LEU A 67 -6.11 16.32 14.35
CA LEU A 67 -7.17 16.56 13.37
C LEU A 67 -6.66 16.41 11.94
N ARG A 68 -5.40 16.78 11.69
CA ARG A 68 -4.70 16.46 10.43
C ARG A 68 -4.62 14.96 10.20
N ALA A 69 -4.21 14.19 11.20
CA ALA A 69 -4.17 12.73 11.15
C ALA A 69 -5.57 12.12 10.97
N LYS A 70 -6.59 12.66 11.64
CA LYS A 70 -7.98 12.22 11.50
C LYS A 70 -8.54 12.53 10.11
N TYR A 71 -8.20 13.69 9.54
CA TYR A 71 -8.55 14.04 8.17
C TYR A 71 -7.89 13.06 7.19
N LEU A 72 -6.58 12.84 7.30
CA LEU A 72 -5.84 11.86 6.50
C LEU A 72 -6.52 10.48 6.55
N GLN A 73 -6.82 9.99 7.77
CA GLN A 73 -7.51 8.72 7.95
C GLN A 73 -8.89 8.72 7.29
N ASN A 74 -9.72 9.73 7.47
CA ASN A 74 -11.05 9.73 6.87
C ASN A 74 -11.01 9.96 5.33
N ARG A 75 -9.97 10.63 4.82
CA ARG A 75 -9.87 11.10 3.43
C ARG A 75 -9.26 10.06 2.52
N PHE A 76 -8.28 9.35 3.05
CA PHE A 76 -7.46 8.36 2.34
C PHE A 76 -7.52 6.98 2.99
N GLY A 77 -8.19 6.83 4.14
CA GLY A 77 -8.10 5.65 4.99
C GLY A 77 -9.44 5.03 5.35
N SER A 78 -9.97 4.25 4.42
CA SER A 78 -10.52 2.96 4.82
C SER A 78 -9.99 1.91 3.87
N VAL A 79 -9.04 1.11 4.35
CA VAL A 79 -8.69 -0.13 3.67
C VAL A 79 -9.93 -1.02 3.74
N THR A 80 -10.53 -1.32 2.58
CA THR A 80 -11.67 -2.26 2.54
C THR A 80 -11.18 -3.61 3.03
N ARG A 81 -11.68 -4.00 4.20
CA ARG A 81 -11.32 -5.26 4.87
C ARG A 81 -12.14 -6.41 4.28
N SER A 82 -11.52 -7.56 4.06
CA SER A 82 -12.24 -8.78 3.71
C SER A 82 -13.19 -9.18 4.83
N LYS A 83 -14.37 -9.69 4.48
CA LYS A 83 -15.28 -10.35 5.44
C LYS A 83 -14.88 -11.80 5.70
N SER A 84 -14.15 -12.41 4.76
CA SER A 84 -13.77 -13.82 4.77
C SER A 84 -12.24 -13.91 4.78
N PRO A 85 -11.59 -14.11 5.93
CA PRO A 85 -10.15 -14.32 5.96
C PRO A 85 -9.74 -15.61 5.25
N PRO A 86 -8.50 -15.67 4.72
CA PRO A 86 -7.91 -16.93 4.28
C PRO A 86 -7.77 -17.93 5.44
N ASN A 87 -8.08 -19.20 5.20
CA ASN A 87 -8.06 -20.23 6.25
C ASN A 87 -6.70 -20.94 6.37
N SER A 88 -5.84 -20.83 5.36
CA SER A 88 -4.49 -21.42 5.35
C SER A 88 -3.43 -20.35 5.10
N PHE A 89 -2.20 -20.62 5.53
CA PHE A 89 -1.08 -19.70 5.36
C PHE A 89 -0.76 -19.49 3.89
N LYS A 90 -0.82 -20.57 3.10
CA LYS A 90 -0.69 -20.51 1.64
C LYS A 90 -1.74 -19.61 0.99
N ASP A 91 -3.03 -19.78 1.33
CA ASP A 91 -4.09 -18.93 0.80
C ASP A 91 -3.91 -17.47 1.22
N PHE A 92 -3.38 -17.23 2.42
CA PHE A 92 -3.05 -15.89 2.87
C PHE A 92 -1.96 -15.25 2.03
N ILE A 93 -0.83 -15.94 1.80
CA ILE A 93 0.24 -15.42 0.94
C ILE A 93 -0.26 -15.15 -0.48
N ILE A 94 -1.01 -16.08 -1.09
CA ILE A 94 -1.62 -15.88 -2.41
C ILE A 94 -2.53 -14.65 -2.41
N SER A 95 -3.40 -14.52 -1.41
CA SER A 95 -4.35 -13.40 -1.31
C SER A 95 -3.63 -12.07 -1.13
N VAL A 96 -2.57 -12.02 -0.32
CA VAL A 96 -1.76 -10.82 -0.11
C VAL A 96 -1.12 -10.39 -1.42
N PHE A 97 -0.39 -11.28 -2.11
CA PHE A 97 0.19 -10.95 -3.41
C PHE A 97 -0.88 -10.55 -4.43
N THR A 98 -2.04 -11.22 -4.44
CA THR A 98 -3.16 -10.83 -5.33
C THR A 98 -3.61 -9.38 -5.09
N LYS A 99 -3.59 -8.92 -3.83
CA LYS A 99 -3.98 -7.57 -3.42
C LYS A 99 -2.87 -6.52 -3.51
N MET A 100 -1.62 -6.92 -3.70
CA MET A 100 -0.54 -5.95 -3.92
C MET A 100 -0.79 -5.16 -5.21
N ASN A 101 -0.46 -3.86 -5.17
CA ASN A 101 -0.71 -2.93 -6.25
C ASN A 101 0.54 -2.76 -7.14
N SER A 102 0.48 -3.32 -8.34
CA SER A 102 1.54 -3.22 -9.35
C SER A 102 1.93 -1.77 -9.66
N LYS A 103 0.97 -0.83 -9.70
CA LYS A 103 1.22 0.59 -10.00
C LYS A 103 2.00 1.26 -8.86
N VAL A 104 1.75 0.88 -7.60
CA VAL A 104 2.52 1.41 -6.45
C VAL A 104 3.98 0.95 -6.55
N LEU A 105 4.20 -0.34 -6.84
CA LEU A 105 5.53 -0.89 -7.04
C LEU A 105 6.27 -0.22 -8.20
N GLN A 106 5.63 -0.08 -9.37
CA GLN A 106 6.21 0.56 -10.56
C GLN A 106 6.56 2.05 -10.37
N LYS A 107 5.72 2.79 -9.62
CA LYS A 107 5.87 4.24 -9.44
C LYS A 107 6.68 4.62 -8.20
N SER A 108 7.08 3.65 -7.39
CA SER A 108 7.85 3.91 -6.18
C SER A 108 9.21 4.53 -6.52
N LEU A 109 9.53 5.63 -5.85
CA LEU A 109 10.84 6.29 -5.92
C LEU A 109 11.86 5.68 -4.95
N SER A 110 11.43 4.76 -4.10
CA SER A 110 12.29 4.09 -3.11
C SER A 110 13.05 2.94 -3.77
N VAL A 111 14.03 3.32 -4.58
CA VAL A 111 14.96 2.42 -5.27
C VAL A 111 16.36 2.55 -4.69
N GLY A 112 17.08 1.44 -4.59
CA GLY A 112 18.49 1.43 -4.21
C GLY A 112 19.40 1.89 -5.34
N ASN A 113 20.70 1.97 -5.05
CA ASN A 113 21.74 2.29 -6.04
C ASN A 113 21.84 1.26 -7.18
N ASP A 114 21.26 0.07 -6.99
CA ASP A 114 21.13 -0.97 -7.99
C ASP A 114 19.89 -0.80 -8.92
N CYS A 115 19.19 0.34 -8.80
CA CYS A 115 17.94 0.66 -9.49
C CYS A 115 16.80 -0.32 -9.21
N ARG A 116 16.84 -1.04 -8.08
CA ARG A 116 15.78 -1.97 -7.66
C ARG A 116 15.03 -1.43 -6.46
N LEU A 117 13.74 -1.77 -6.35
CA LEU A 117 12.90 -1.42 -5.21
C LEU A 117 13.55 -1.87 -3.91
N LEU A 118 13.69 -0.98 -2.93
CA LEU A 118 14.18 -1.35 -1.61
C LEU A 118 13.23 -2.36 -0.95
N GLU A 119 13.76 -3.21 -0.07
CA GLU A 119 12.97 -4.18 0.71
C GLU A 119 11.79 -3.51 1.43
N ARG A 120 12.01 -2.30 1.93
CA ARG A 120 10.99 -1.48 2.58
C ARG A 120 9.74 -1.26 1.74
N VAL A 121 9.87 -1.13 0.41
CA VAL A 121 8.71 -0.97 -0.50
C VAL A 121 7.87 -2.22 -0.51
N TRP A 122 8.51 -3.39 -0.56
CA TRP A 122 7.84 -4.69 -0.51
C TRP A 122 7.14 -4.89 0.82
N GLN A 123 7.81 -4.58 1.94
CA GLN A 123 7.21 -4.64 3.28
C GLN A 123 5.98 -3.71 3.40
N MET A 124 6.06 -2.47 2.91
CA MET A 124 4.92 -1.55 2.96
C MET A 124 3.73 -2.06 2.14
N GLU A 125 3.98 -2.54 0.93
CA GLU A 125 2.91 -3.01 0.06
C GLU A 125 2.33 -4.35 0.56
N PHE A 126 3.16 -5.23 1.13
CA PHE A 126 2.73 -6.46 1.78
C PHE A 126 1.85 -6.14 2.99
N TYR A 127 2.27 -5.20 3.84
CA TYR A 127 1.46 -4.73 4.97
C TYR A 127 0.11 -4.20 4.47
N HIS A 128 0.12 -3.28 3.50
CA HIS A 128 -1.08 -2.68 2.93
C HIS A 128 -2.05 -3.75 2.38
N ALA A 129 -1.55 -4.68 1.57
CA ALA A 129 -2.33 -5.76 0.99
C ALA A 129 -2.83 -6.75 2.05
N SER A 130 -2.03 -7.09 3.06
CA SER A 130 -2.47 -7.93 4.19
C SER A 130 -3.64 -7.31 4.95
N MET A 131 -3.62 -5.98 5.07
CA MET A 131 -4.70 -5.24 5.68
C MET A 131 -5.97 -5.20 4.80
N GLN A 132 -5.93 -5.56 3.53
CA GLN A 132 -7.14 -5.78 2.72
C GLN A 132 -7.67 -7.20 2.85
N VAL A 133 -6.75 -8.16 2.98
CA VAL A 133 -7.06 -9.59 3.06
C VAL A 133 -7.65 -9.99 4.42
N LEU A 134 -7.26 -9.31 5.49
CA LEU A 134 -7.70 -9.64 6.85
C LEU A 134 -9.00 -8.92 7.24
N PRO A 135 -9.85 -9.52 8.09
CA PRO A 135 -11.04 -8.87 8.63
C PRO A 135 -10.67 -7.77 9.63
N VAL A 136 -11.63 -6.90 9.94
CA VAL A 136 -11.42 -5.67 10.71
C VAL A 136 -10.79 -5.88 12.09
N ASN A 137 -10.96 -7.06 12.69
CA ASN A 137 -10.48 -7.39 14.03
C ASN A 137 -9.14 -8.14 14.05
N ILE A 138 -8.53 -8.40 12.90
CA ILE A 138 -7.27 -9.15 12.78
C ILE A 138 -6.23 -8.29 12.09
N TYR A 139 -5.04 -8.18 12.65
CA TYR A 139 -4.00 -7.27 12.16
C TYR A 139 -2.70 -8.04 11.94
N ALA A 140 -2.03 -7.76 10.82
CA ALA A 140 -0.62 -8.10 10.68
C ALA A 140 0.17 -7.09 11.53
N SER A 141 0.77 -7.56 12.61
CA SER A 141 1.62 -6.74 13.48
C SER A 141 3.00 -6.66 12.87
N VAL A 142 3.56 -5.45 12.77
CA VAL A 142 4.90 -5.20 12.23
C VAL A 142 5.94 -5.15 13.33
N ASP A 143 7.20 -5.47 13.01
CA ASP A 143 8.36 -5.38 13.91
C ASP A 143 8.10 -6.07 15.25
N VAL A 144 7.77 -7.36 15.21
CA VAL A 144 7.34 -8.11 16.39
C VAL A 144 8.51 -8.86 17.00
N GLY A 145 8.84 -8.52 18.26
CA GLY A 145 9.90 -9.20 19.01
C GLY A 145 9.79 -9.02 20.51
N ALA A 146 9.80 -7.77 20.97
CA ALA A 146 9.84 -7.42 22.40
C ALA A 146 8.73 -8.09 23.22
N VAL A 147 7.52 -8.19 22.66
CA VAL A 147 6.37 -8.80 23.32
C VAL A 147 6.55 -10.29 23.64
N PHE A 148 7.36 -10.98 22.85
CA PHE A 148 7.73 -12.39 23.06
C PHE A 148 9.06 -12.54 23.82
N GLY A 149 9.73 -11.43 24.17
CA GLY A 149 11.10 -11.46 24.72
C GLY A 149 12.12 -11.99 23.71
N SER A 150 11.93 -11.68 22.42
CA SER A 150 12.88 -11.96 21.34
C SER A 150 14.00 -10.93 21.30
N GLU A 151 15.21 -11.36 20.91
CA GLU A 151 16.35 -10.46 20.66
C GLU A 151 16.30 -9.79 19.28
N GLY A 152 15.46 -10.32 18.38
CA GLY A 152 15.23 -9.76 17.04
C GLY A 152 13.75 -9.40 16.81
N TYR A 153 13.49 -8.68 15.72
CA TYR A 153 12.17 -8.24 15.31
C TYR A 153 11.79 -8.87 13.98
N LEU A 154 10.71 -9.66 14.00
CA LEU A 154 10.11 -10.28 12.83
C LEU A 154 9.31 -9.22 12.04
N ASP A 155 9.40 -9.25 10.71
CA ASP A 155 8.70 -8.30 9.84
C ASP A 155 7.19 -8.29 10.06
N PHE A 156 6.54 -9.48 10.08
CA PHE A 156 5.11 -9.60 10.31
C PHE A 156 4.73 -10.78 11.21
N TYR A 157 3.80 -10.52 12.12
CA TYR A 157 3.14 -11.55 12.93
C TYR A 157 1.63 -11.38 12.92
N LEU A 158 0.89 -12.45 12.61
CA LEU A 158 -0.57 -12.47 12.71
C LEU A 158 -0.99 -13.04 14.06
N ASN A 159 -1.39 -12.15 14.97
CA ASN A 159 -1.75 -12.49 16.34
C ASN A 159 -3.24 -12.83 16.48
N ASP A 160 -3.63 -13.98 15.95
CA ASP A 160 -4.94 -14.60 16.16
C ASP A 160 -4.79 -16.11 16.36
N GLN A 161 -5.86 -16.89 16.19
CA GLN A 161 -5.81 -18.34 16.33
C GLN A 161 -4.81 -19.03 15.39
N ARG A 162 -4.31 -18.36 14.35
CA ARG A 162 -3.36 -18.90 13.37
C ARG A 162 -1.91 -18.70 13.76
N ASN A 163 -1.56 -17.63 14.50
CA ASN A 163 -0.20 -17.34 14.96
C ASN A 163 0.85 -17.54 13.85
N TRP A 164 0.73 -16.80 12.74
CA TRP A 164 1.66 -16.92 11.63
C TRP A 164 2.81 -15.91 11.73
N ALA A 165 4.03 -16.36 11.45
CA ALA A 165 5.23 -15.55 11.45
C ALA A 165 5.84 -15.43 10.04
N ILE A 166 6.13 -14.22 9.58
CA ILE A 166 6.61 -13.96 8.22
C ILE A 166 7.79 -13.01 8.27
N GLU A 167 8.88 -13.38 7.60
CA GLU A 167 10.01 -12.51 7.31
C GLU A 167 10.03 -12.25 5.80
N LEU A 168 10.20 -11.00 5.36
CA LEU A 168 10.40 -10.68 3.95
C LEU A 168 11.89 -10.47 3.67
N LEU A 169 12.29 -10.80 2.45
CA LEU A 169 13.63 -10.57 1.93
C LEU A 169 13.55 -10.08 0.50
N ARG A 170 14.59 -9.36 0.08
CA ARG A 170 14.80 -8.98 -1.32
C ARG A 170 16.01 -9.66 -1.95
N ASP A 171 15.82 -10.25 -3.12
CA ASP A 171 16.89 -10.76 -4.01
C ASP A 171 17.87 -11.76 -3.33
N GLY A 172 17.41 -12.46 -2.30
CA GLY A 172 18.22 -13.37 -1.49
C GLY A 172 19.31 -12.68 -0.65
N ASP A 173 19.22 -11.36 -0.46
CA ASP A 173 20.19 -10.63 0.37
C ASP A 173 20.19 -11.19 1.79
N LYS A 174 21.38 -11.50 2.30
CA LYS A 174 21.60 -12.11 3.62
C LYS A 174 20.68 -13.31 3.95
N LEU A 175 20.19 -14.07 2.96
CA LEU A 175 19.22 -15.15 3.16
C LEU A 175 19.66 -16.17 4.22
N GLN A 176 20.95 -16.56 4.23
CA GLN A 176 21.48 -17.47 5.24
C GLN A 176 21.41 -16.89 6.67
N GLU A 177 21.67 -15.60 6.84
CA GLU A 177 21.59 -14.95 8.15
C GLU A 177 20.15 -14.93 8.66
N HIS A 178 19.19 -14.62 7.79
CA HIS A 178 17.77 -14.66 8.15
C HIS A 178 17.31 -16.09 8.46
N GLN A 179 17.73 -17.09 7.68
CA GLN A 179 17.47 -18.50 8.00
C GLN A 179 18.02 -18.92 9.37
N GLN A 180 19.18 -18.40 9.78
CA GLN A 180 19.75 -18.67 11.10
C GLN A 180 18.89 -18.11 12.24
N ARG A 181 18.16 -17.00 12.04
CA ARG A 181 17.23 -16.42 13.04
C ARG A 181 16.04 -17.32 13.36
N PHE A 182 15.73 -18.29 12.50
CA PHE A 182 14.67 -19.27 12.69
C PHE A 182 15.17 -20.63 13.22
N GLN A 183 16.47 -20.79 13.44
CA GLN A 183 17.02 -22.03 13.99
C GLN A 183 16.71 -22.16 15.49
N LYS A 184 16.88 -23.38 16.01
CA LYS A 184 16.76 -23.61 17.45
C LYS A 184 17.80 -22.77 18.21
N ASP A 185 17.41 -22.19 19.34
CA ASP A 185 18.26 -21.40 20.23
C ASP A 185 18.86 -20.14 19.55
N SER A 186 18.16 -19.61 18.53
CA SER A 186 18.46 -18.36 17.82
C SER A 186 17.53 -17.20 18.22
N GLN A 187 17.68 -16.05 17.54
CA GLN A 187 16.97 -14.80 17.82
C GLN A 187 15.46 -14.95 17.93
N TYR A 188 14.80 -15.71 17.03
CA TYR A 188 13.34 -15.86 17.05
C TYR A 188 12.84 -17.05 17.87
N THR A 189 13.70 -17.72 18.64
CA THR A 189 13.30 -18.90 19.44
C THR A 189 12.08 -18.64 20.32
N SER A 190 11.96 -17.44 20.90
CA SER A 190 10.81 -17.10 21.75
C SER A 190 9.52 -16.85 20.96
N ILE A 191 9.60 -16.28 19.74
CA ILE A 191 8.47 -16.11 18.83
C ILE A 191 7.97 -17.47 18.34
N LEU A 192 8.90 -18.34 17.94
CA LEU A 192 8.60 -19.65 17.36
C LEU A 192 7.97 -20.65 18.35
N LYS A 193 7.98 -20.35 19.66
CA LYS A 193 7.19 -21.12 20.64
C LYS A 193 5.68 -20.98 20.42
N TYR A 194 5.24 -19.87 19.85
CA TYR A 194 3.83 -19.54 19.66
C TYR A 194 3.40 -19.62 18.20
N ALA A 195 4.34 -19.41 17.27
CA ALA A 195 4.07 -19.49 15.84
C ALA A 195 3.64 -20.92 15.44
N LYS A 196 2.48 -21.05 14.77
CA LYS A 196 2.00 -22.35 14.26
C LYS A 196 2.54 -22.66 12.87
N GLU A 197 2.81 -21.63 12.09
CA GLU A 197 3.40 -21.71 10.76
C GLU A 197 4.21 -20.46 10.49
N TRP A 198 5.29 -20.59 9.72
CA TRP A 198 6.14 -19.48 9.37
C TRP A 198 6.83 -19.68 8.04
N ALA A 199 7.24 -18.58 7.41
CA ALA A 199 8.09 -18.62 6.23
C ALA A 199 8.94 -17.35 6.09
N ILE A 200 10.08 -17.53 5.44
CA ILE A 200 10.84 -16.46 4.82
C ILE A 200 10.35 -16.32 3.38
N ILE A 201 9.88 -15.14 3.01
CA ILE A 201 9.42 -14.84 1.65
C ILE A 201 10.50 -14.03 0.96
N ASP A 202 11.25 -14.69 0.08
CA ASP A 202 12.34 -14.09 -0.67
C ASP A 202 11.84 -13.61 -2.03
N ILE A 203 11.60 -12.30 -2.12
CA ILE A 203 11.09 -11.63 -3.32
C ILE A 203 12.26 -11.27 -4.22
N ARG A 204 12.29 -11.94 -5.37
CA ARG A 204 13.37 -11.84 -6.35
C ARG A 204 12.89 -11.18 -7.62
N ASN A 205 13.74 -10.34 -8.18
CA ASN A 205 13.63 -9.94 -9.57
C ASN A 205 13.67 -11.20 -10.47
N SER A 206 12.90 -11.22 -11.56
CA SER A 206 12.87 -12.34 -12.53
C SER A 206 14.26 -12.79 -13.03
N LYS A 207 15.26 -11.91 -13.00
CA LYS A 207 16.66 -12.21 -13.39
C LYS A 207 17.47 -12.92 -12.30
N LYS A 208 16.99 -12.94 -11.07
CA LYS A 208 17.64 -13.55 -9.90
C LYS A 208 17.04 -14.94 -9.65
N ILE A 209 17.64 -15.94 -10.29
CA ILE A 209 17.20 -17.33 -10.18
C ILE A 209 17.32 -17.79 -8.71
N PRO A 210 16.30 -18.45 -8.14
CA PRO A 210 16.40 -19.11 -6.84
C PRO A 210 17.53 -20.16 -6.83
N PRO A 211 18.14 -20.46 -5.67
CA PRO A 211 19.08 -21.56 -5.58
C PRO A 211 18.39 -22.90 -5.92
N GLU A 212 19.13 -23.83 -6.53
CA GLU A 212 18.62 -25.16 -6.87
C GLU A 212 18.15 -25.92 -5.62
N GLN A 213 18.87 -25.78 -4.51
CA GLN A 213 18.45 -26.28 -3.21
C GLN A 213 17.60 -25.23 -2.50
N LYS A 214 16.29 -25.45 -2.49
CA LYS A 214 15.34 -24.59 -1.78
C LYS A 214 15.43 -24.84 -0.27
N GLY A 215 15.37 -23.76 0.51
CA GLY A 215 15.23 -23.86 1.97
C GLY A 215 13.85 -24.40 2.33
N LYS A 216 13.76 -25.17 3.42
CA LYS A 216 12.53 -25.86 3.83
C LYS A 216 11.39 -24.91 4.22
N ASP A 217 11.74 -23.69 4.60
CA ASP A 217 10.82 -22.67 5.10
C ASP A 217 10.93 -21.37 4.29
N VAL A 218 11.44 -21.47 3.05
CA VAL A 218 11.60 -20.33 2.14
C VAL A 218 10.61 -20.44 0.98
N ILE A 219 9.76 -19.43 0.86
CA ILE A 219 8.91 -19.23 -0.32
C ILE A 219 9.64 -18.26 -1.24
N TYR A 220 10.01 -18.73 -2.43
CA TYR A 220 10.61 -17.85 -3.43
C TYR A 220 9.52 -17.18 -4.25
N VAL A 221 9.62 -15.87 -4.43
CA VAL A 221 8.66 -15.08 -5.19
C VAL A 221 9.40 -14.45 -6.37
N LEU A 222 9.20 -14.98 -7.57
CA LEU A 222 9.79 -14.40 -8.78
C LEU A 222 8.84 -13.36 -9.36
N CYS A 223 9.22 -12.09 -9.23
CA CYS A 223 8.43 -10.97 -9.73
C CYS A 223 8.73 -10.72 -11.21
N ALA A 224 7.67 -10.59 -12.01
CA ALA A 224 7.77 -10.16 -13.40
C ALA A 224 8.37 -8.74 -13.49
N GLU A 225 9.10 -8.45 -14.56
CA GLU A 225 9.79 -7.16 -14.72
C GLU A 225 8.83 -5.96 -14.71
N ASN A 226 7.58 -6.17 -15.13
CA ASN A 226 6.54 -5.15 -15.12
C ASN A 226 5.74 -5.10 -13.81
N PHE A 227 6.08 -5.90 -12.79
CA PHE A 227 5.37 -5.99 -11.51
C PHE A 227 3.88 -6.35 -11.64
N GLU A 228 3.41 -6.90 -12.76
CA GLU A 228 2.00 -7.28 -12.91
C GLU A 228 1.70 -8.67 -12.35
N SER A 229 2.70 -9.52 -12.21
CA SER A 229 2.53 -10.85 -11.66
C SER A 229 3.77 -11.35 -10.91
N VAL A 230 3.55 -12.36 -10.08
CA VAL A 230 4.58 -13.12 -9.40
C VAL A 230 4.39 -14.61 -9.64
N GLN A 231 5.48 -15.36 -9.60
CA GLN A 231 5.46 -16.80 -9.44
C GLN A 231 5.91 -17.15 -8.01
N LEU A 232 5.01 -17.74 -7.25
CA LEU A 232 5.27 -18.27 -5.91
C LEU A 232 5.80 -19.69 -6.06
N MET A 233 6.93 -19.99 -5.43
CA MET A 233 7.56 -21.30 -5.45
C MET A 233 7.74 -21.80 -4.02
N TYR A 234 7.05 -22.88 -3.67
CA TYR A 234 7.00 -23.38 -2.30
C TYR A 234 8.08 -24.44 -2.04
N PRO A 235 8.39 -24.71 -0.75
CA PRO A 235 9.35 -25.74 -0.36
C PRO A 235 8.99 -27.16 -0.81
N ASP A 236 7.70 -27.47 -0.92
CA ASP A 236 7.19 -28.77 -1.39
C ASP A 236 7.32 -28.98 -2.92
N GLY A 237 7.83 -27.97 -3.62
CA GLY A 237 8.00 -27.97 -5.08
C GLY A 237 6.77 -27.51 -5.86
N SER A 238 5.63 -27.30 -5.20
CA SER A 238 4.47 -26.67 -5.83
C SER A 238 4.78 -25.22 -6.20
N ASN A 239 4.08 -24.70 -7.20
CA ASN A 239 4.21 -23.31 -7.63
C ASN A 239 2.84 -22.75 -8.00
N ASP A 240 2.63 -21.47 -7.74
CA ASP A 240 1.43 -20.73 -8.12
C ASP A 240 1.82 -19.47 -8.90
N ARG A 241 1.02 -19.10 -9.90
CA ARG A 241 1.16 -17.82 -10.59
C ARG A 241 0.06 -16.89 -10.13
N VAL A 242 0.44 -15.71 -9.64
CA VAL A 242 -0.48 -14.74 -9.04
C VAL A 242 -0.35 -13.41 -9.78
N GLN A 243 -1.48 -12.81 -10.14
CA GLN A 243 -1.54 -11.45 -10.70
C GLN A 243 -1.63 -10.44 -9.56
N LEU A 244 -0.88 -9.34 -9.65
CA LEU A 244 -0.92 -8.24 -8.67
C LEU A 244 -2.01 -7.24 -9.08
N LEU A 245 -3.24 -7.48 -8.62
CA LEU A 245 -4.44 -6.79 -9.10
C LEU A 245 -4.70 -5.43 -8.44
N GLY A 246 -4.16 -5.21 -7.24
CA GLY A 246 -4.50 -4.05 -6.43
C GLY A 246 -6.00 -3.94 -6.11
N GLU A 247 -6.48 -2.70 -5.96
CA GLU A 247 -7.84 -2.37 -5.52
C GLU A 247 -8.87 -2.30 -6.66
N GLU A 248 -8.45 -1.95 -7.89
CA GLU A 248 -9.37 -1.52 -8.96
C GLU A 248 -10.16 -2.66 -9.64
N GLU A 249 -9.65 -3.90 -9.66
CA GLU A 249 -10.30 -5.01 -10.39
C GLU A 249 -11.18 -5.93 -9.54
N ASN A 250 -11.17 -5.78 -8.22
CA ASN A 250 -11.91 -6.67 -7.31
C ASN A 250 -13.35 -6.20 -6.99
N LEU A 251 -13.81 -5.09 -7.57
CA LEU A 251 -15.17 -4.56 -7.37
C LEU A 251 -16.24 -5.26 -8.24
N LEU A 252 -15.87 -6.21 -9.10
CA LEU A 252 -16.78 -6.91 -10.01
C LEU A 252 -17.04 -8.39 -9.64
N GLY A 253 -16.57 -8.86 -8.48
CA GLY A 253 -16.65 -10.28 -8.08
C GLY A 253 -17.95 -10.73 -7.40
N ASP A 254 -18.83 -9.82 -6.99
CA ASP A 254 -20.07 -10.16 -6.30
C ASP A 254 -21.30 -9.96 -7.22
N VAL A 255 -21.45 -10.80 -8.24
CA VAL A 255 -22.72 -10.97 -8.96
C VAL A 255 -23.21 -12.41 -8.83
N GLU A 256 -24.24 -12.53 -8.01
CA GLU A 256 -25.26 -13.57 -7.86
C GLU A 256 -25.09 -14.88 -8.66
N MET A 257 -24.81 -15.96 -7.91
CA MET A 257 -25.29 -17.30 -8.24
C MET A 257 -26.80 -17.37 -7.99
N SER A 258 -27.62 -16.99 -8.98
CA SER A 258 -29.01 -17.45 -9.05
C SER A 258 -29.10 -18.63 -10.02
N SER A 259 -29.38 -19.79 -9.45
CA SER A 259 -29.91 -20.99 -10.09
C SER A 259 -30.97 -20.69 -11.15
N ASN A 260 -30.90 -21.35 -12.30
CA ASN A 260 -32.07 -21.95 -12.94
C ASN A 260 -31.64 -23.05 -13.93
N ASN A 261 -31.96 -24.29 -13.56
CA ASN A 261 -32.27 -25.35 -14.52
C ASN A 261 -33.55 -24.94 -15.26
N ASP A 262 -33.62 -25.04 -16.58
CA ASP A 262 -34.31 -26.16 -17.23
C ASP A 262 -34.20 -26.10 -18.76
N SER A 263 -34.19 -27.30 -19.30
CA SER A 263 -34.21 -27.73 -20.69
C SER A 263 -35.45 -27.29 -21.48
N THR A 264 -35.28 -26.94 -22.76
CA THR A 264 -35.93 -27.55 -23.95
C THR A 264 -35.89 -26.63 -25.19
N THR A 265 -35.35 -27.15 -26.28
CA THR A 265 -35.76 -26.84 -27.67
C THR A 265 -36.71 -27.97 -28.12
N PRO A 266 -37.55 -27.88 -29.20
CA PRO A 266 -37.30 -27.10 -30.42
C PRO A 266 -38.54 -26.52 -31.17
N ARG A 267 -38.20 -25.82 -32.28
CA ARG A 267 -38.87 -25.77 -33.61
C ARG A 267 -39.74 -24.57 -34.01
N SER A 268 -39.33 -24.06 -35.18
CA SER A 268 -40.07 -23.63 -36.38
C SER A 268 -40.66 -22.21 -36.52
N ASN A 269 -40.12 -21.56 -37.55
CA ASN A 269 -40.79 -20.98 -38.72
C ASN A 269 -41.08 -19.47 -38.83
N ASP A 270 -40.61 -18.98 -39.99
CA ASP A 270 -41.19 -18.01 -40.92
C ASP A 270 -40.93 -16.49 -40.73
N ASN A 271 -40.03 -16.01 -41.61
CA ASN A 271 -40.19 -14.90 -42.55
C ASN A 271 -41.10 -13.73 -42.14
N ASN A 272 -40.52 -12.52 -42.03
CA ASN A 272 -40.99 -11.42 -42.90
C ASN A 272 -39.99 -10.27 -43.05
N THR A 273 -39.94 -9.78 -44.28
CA THR A 273 -39.12 -8.68 -44.81
C THR A 273 -39.85 -7.34 -44.64
N SER A 274 -39.14 -6.28 -44.23
CA SER A 274 -39.35 -4.87 -44.66
C SER A 274 -38.21 -4.01 -44.06
N GLN A 275 -37.23 -3.54 -44.83
CA GLN A 275 -37.18 -2.35 -45.71
C GLN A 275 -36.86 -1.01 -44.99
N THR A 276 -35.86 -0.31 -45.56
CA THR A 276 -35.48 1.12 -45.44
C THR A 276 -34.71 1.53 -44.17
N SER A 277 -33.64 2.33 -44.18
CA SER A 277 -33.03 3.21 -45.19
C SER A 277 -31.59 3.55 -44.79
N ASP A 278 -30.62 3.37 -45.68
CA ASP A 278 -29.27 3.94 -45.58
C ASP A 278 -29.23 5.31 -46.28
N ILE A 279 -28.78 6.34 -45.56
CA ILE A 279 -28.38 7.62 -46.13
C ILE A 279 -26.86 7.76 -45.94
N SER A 280 -26.17 7.70 -47.08
CA SER A 280 -24.77 8.06 -47.26
C SER A 280 -24.56 9.57 -47.19
N PHE A 281 -23.41 10.03 -46.68
CA PHE A 281 -22.76 11.24 -47.22
C PHE A 281 -21.23 11.14 -47.17
N ASN A 282 -20.64 11.25 -48.35
CA ASN A 282 -19.22 11.48 -48.64
C ASN A 282 -18.86 12.95 -48.40
N ALA A 283 -17.62 13.24 -48.00
CA ALA A 283 -16.88 14.40 -48.52
C ALA A 283 -15.36 14.25 -48.31
N SER A 284 -14.65 14.30 -49.43
CA SER A 284 -13.20 14.34 -49.55
C SER A 284 -12.63 15.76 -49.55
N ARG A 285 -11.29 15.82 -49.40
CA ARG A 285 -10.31 16.70 -50.10
C ARG A 285 -10.01 18.06 -49.42
N THR A 286 -8.79 18.63 -49.36
CA THR A 286 -7.59 18.58 -50.23
C THR A 286 -6.35 19.15 -49.49
N VAL A 287 -5.15 18.77 -49.93
CA VAL A 287 -3.81 19.29 -49.55
C VAL A 287 -3.29 20.28 -50.60
N VAL A 288 -2.62 21.39 -50.22
CA VAL A 288 -1.62 22.12 -51.06
C VAL A 288 -0.53 22.80 -50.18
N HIS A 289 0.71 22.82 -50.70
CA HIS A 289 1.99 23.26 -50.12
C HIS A 289 2.31 24.80 -50.20
N THR A 290 3.08 25.26 -49.19
CA THR A 290 4.13 26.33 -48.96
C THR A 290 4.80 27.13 -50.12
N PRO A 291 5.75 28.12 -49.93
CA PRO A 291 6.15 29.04 -48.82
C PRO A 291 6.53 30.52 -49.22
N SER A 292 6.93 31.36 -48.22
CA SER A 292 8.12 32.28 -48.18
C SER A 292 7.95 33.82 -47.89
N ASN A 293 8.82 34.28 -46.96
CA ASN A 293 9.59 35.54 -46.85
C ASN A 293 9.00 36.94 -46.46
N SER A 294 9.42 37.40 -45.27
CA SER A 294 10.41 38.49 -45.02
C SER A 294 10.02 39.75 -44.21
N ARG A 295 10.92 40.05 -43.24
CA ARG A 295 11.50 41.34 -42.78
C ARG A 295 10.79 42.33 -41.82
N SER A 296 11.50 42.53 -40.70
CA SER A 296 11.84 43.78 -39.97
C SER A 296 10.72 44.47 -39.17
N SER A 297 10.89 45.01 -37.95
CA SER A 297 12.06 45.69 -37.32
C SER A 297 11.84 45.87 -35.79
N GLN A 298 12.96 45.92 -35.04
CA GLN A 298 13.32 46.70 -33.83
C GLN A 298 12.25 47.08 -32.77
N GLY A 299 12.47 47.02 -31.44
CA GLY A 299 13.65 46.71 -30.63
C GLY A 299 13.44 46.97 -29.11
N HIS A 300 14.46 46.60 -28.33
CA HIS A 300 14.88 47.02 -26.97
C HIS A 300 14.05 46.71 -25.70
N LEU A 301 14.60 45.82 -24.84
CA LEU A 301 15.06 46.03 -23.44
C LEU A 301 15.50 44.65 -22.84
N ILE A 302 16.80 44.40 -22.59
CA ILE A 302 17.51 44.40 -21.29
C ILE A 302 16.75 43.66 -20.16
N SER A 303 17.29 42.80 -19.28
CA SER A 303 18.42 41.86 -19.15
C SER A 303 18.29 41.25 -17.73
N ILE A 304 18.74 40.01 -17.50
CA ILE A 304 19.33 39.50 -16.21
C ILE A 304 18.30 39.36 -15.05
N VAL A 305 18.06 38.21 -14.41
CA VAL A 305 18.97 37.28 -13.70
C VAL A 305 18.36 35.87 -13.67
N ASN A 306 19.12 34.86 -14.10
CA ASN A 306 19.01 33.50 -13.59
C ASN A 306 20.02 33.37 -12.44
N GLY A 307 19.57 32.84 -11.30
CA GLY A 307 20.37 32.37 -10.17
C GLY A 307 19.47 31.40 -9.40
N ILE A 308 19.91 30.34 -8.75
CA ILE A 308 21.21 29.93 -8.19
C ILE A 308 21.05 28.38 -8.05
N LEU A 309 21.97 27.48 -8.38
CA LEU A 309 23.19 27.13 -7.65
C LEU A 309 24.01 26.11 -8.47
N GLU A 310 25.17 26.56 -8.97
CA GLU A 310 26.39 25.75 -8.98
C GLU A 310 27.21 26.18 -7.76
N THR A 311 27.62 25.22 -6.95
CA THR A 311 28.83 25.36 -6.12
C THR A 311 29.68 24.14 -6.36
N ASP A 312 30.91 24.42 -6.81
CA ASP A 312 32.03 23.52 -6.96
C ASP A 312 32.23 22.58 -5.77
N VAL A 313 32.44 21.28 -6.05
CA VAL A 313 33.31 20.42 -5.24
C VAL A 313 34.13 19.54 -6.18
N ALA A 314 35.38 19.94 -6.39
CA ALA A 314 36.43 19.04 -6.85
C ALA A 314 37.31 18.63 -5.65
N ASN A 315 37.58 17.32 -5.57
CA ASN A 315 38.70 16.66 -4.90
C ASN A 315 38.69 16.54 -3.36
N ASN A 316 38.15 15.42 -2.84
CA ASN A 316 38.87 14.60 -1.86
C ASN A 316 38.36 13.14 -1.87
N PRO A 317 39.22 12.10 -1.98
CA PRO A 317 38.80 10.71 -2.03
C PRO A 317 38.88 10.08 -0.64
N THR A 318 37.74 9.90 0.03
CA THR A 318 37.53 8.91 1.10
C THR A 318 36.12 9.08 1.64
N TYR A 319 35.16 8.30 1.14
CA TYR A 319 34.01 7.90 1.94
C TYR A 319 33.72 6.43 1.64
N ASN A 320 34.05 5.60 2.62
CA ASN A 320 33.75 4.19 2.66
C ASN A 320 32.23 3.98 2.65
N THR A 321 31.84 2.89 1.97
CA THR A 321 30.62 2.09 2.17
C THR A 321 29.82 2.43 3.42
N LEU A 322 28.72 3.17 3.26
CA LEU A 322 27.64 3.22 4.25
C LEU A 322 26.81 1.94 4.10
N ARG A 323 26.81 1.14 5.16
CA ARG A 323 26.03 -0.10 5.31
C ARG A 323 24.58 0.26 5.62
N ASP A 324 23.64 -0.50 5.05
CA ASP A 324 22.19 -0.38 5.27
C ASP A 324 21.72 -0.77 6.70
N ASP A 325 22.64 -1.14 7.60
CA ASP A 325 22.33 -1.69 8.92
C ASP A 325 22.27 -0.65 10.08
N GLU A 326 22.49 0.65 9.83
CA GLU A 326 22.57 1.67 10.92
C GLU A 326 21.24 2.37 11.28
N TYR A 327 20.09 1.97 10.70
CA TYR A 327 18.81 2.65 10.99
C TYR A 327 18.10 2.22 12.29
N TYR A 328 18.66 1.30 13.08
CA TYR A 328 17.93 0.63 14.18
C TYR A 328 18.33 1.00 15.62
N THR A 329 19.16 2.02 15.86
CA THR A 329 19.66 2.28 17.24
C THR A 329 18.98 3.41 18.03
N ASP A 330 17.98 4.12 17.50
CA ASP A 330 17.31 5.18 18.27
C ASP A 330 15.80 5.28 17.95
N ARG A 331 14.97 4.46 18.62
CA ARG A 331 13.50 4.66 18.72
C ARG A 331 12.89 4.07 20.00
N ASP A 332 13.37 4.53 21.15
CA ASP A 332 12.54 4.56 22.36
C ASP A 332 11.78 5.89 22.33
N ASP A 333 10.44 5.89 22.17
CA ASP A 333 9.51 6.95 22.63
C ASP A 333 8.15 7.04 21.90
N PHE A 334 7.58 5.96 21.32
CA PHE A 334 6.18 6.07 20.81
C PHE A 334 5.23 4.90 21.01
N TRP A 335 5.60 3.84 21.74
CA TRP A 335 4.66 2.77 22.07
C TRP A 335 4.77 2.36 23.53
N THR A 336 3.75 2.70 24.33
CA THR A 336 3.54 2.05 25.62
C THR A 336 3.23 0.57 25.38
N PRO A 337 3.99 -0.38 25.94
CA PRO A 337 3.72 -1.81 25.77
C PRO A 337 2.39 -2.17 26.39
N PHE A 338 1.61 -3.03 25.73
CA PHE A 338 0.60 -3.81 26.43
C PHE A 338 1.30 -4.62 27.52
N SER A 339 0.78 -4.58 28.76
CA SER A 339 1.37 -5.33 29.86
C SER A 339 1.37 -6.82 29.53
N LYS A 340 2.45 -7.52 29.90
CA LYS A 340 2.59 -8.98 29.82
C LYS A 340 1.34 -9.72 30.33
N GLU A 341 0.72 -9.21 31.39
CA GLU A 341 -0.53 -9.70 31.98
C GLU A 341 -1.77 -9.62 31.06
N SER A 342 -1.77 -8.75 30.04
CA SER A 342 -2.87 -8.64 29.06
C SER A 342 -2.79 -9.72 27.98
N ILE A 343 -1.60 -10.27 27.74
CA ILE A 343 -1.35 -11.32 26.75
C ILE A 343 -1.57 -12.68 27.39
N GLU A 344 -1.05 -12.89 28.59
CA GLU A 344 -1.27 -14.11 29.38
C GLU A 344 -2.77 -14.33 29.65
N ARG A 345 -3.52 -13.26 30.03
CA ARG A 345 -4.98 -13.35 30.20
C ARG A 345 -5.77 -13.63 28.92
N ARG A 346 -5.24 -13.33 27.73
CA ARG A 346 -5.91 -13.66 26.47
C ARG A 346 -5.68 -15.10 26.05
N ILE A 347 -4.51 -15.65 26.37
CA ILE A 347 -4.15 -17.04 26.07
C ILE A 347 -4.87 -18.00 27.04
N GLU A 348 -4.97 -17.69 28.33
CA GLU A 348 -5.64 -18.54 29.31
C GLU A 348 -7.16 -18.66 29.11
N ASN A 349 -7.81 -17.64 28.53
CA ASN A 349 -9.26 -17.64 28.32
C ASN A 349 -9.72 -18.48 27.11
N ASP A 350 -8.80 -18.93 26.24
CA ASP A 350 -9.12 -19.72 25.05
C ASP A 350 -8.90 -21.24 25.24
N GLU A 351 -8.37 -21.71 26.38
CA GLU A 351 -8.06 -23.13 26.63
C GLU A 351 -9.12 -23.94 27.41
N HIS A 352 -10.27 -23.35 27.78
CA HIS A 352 -11.35 -24.12 28.42
C HIS A 352 -12.75 -23.70 27.96
N PRO A 353 -13.35 -24.39 26.96
CA PRO A 353 -14.79 -24.46 26.87
C PRO A 353 -15.30 -25.38 27.98
N ASP A 354 -16.13 -24.83 28.88
CA ASP A 354 -16.83 -25.54 29.95
C ASP A 354 -17.41 -26.88 29.47
N MET A 355 -16.79 -27.99 29.88
CA MET A 355 -17.45 -29.28 29.86
C MET A 355 -18.35 -29.37 31.10
N ASN A 356 -19.64 -29.28 30.84
CA ASN A 356 -20.73 -29.48 31.80
C ASN A 356 -20.72 -30.93 32.34
N PRO A 357 -20.49 -31.18 33.64
CA PRO A 357 -20.46 -32.53 34.18
C PRO A 357 -21.89 -32.93 34.57
N GLY A 358 -22.59 -33.61 33.66
CA GLY A 358 -23.89 -34.17 34.00
C GLY A 358 -24.65 -34.75 32.81
N GLN A 359 -24.27 -35.95 32.38
CA GLN A 359 -25.21 -37.00 31.96
C GLN A 359 -24.43 -38.31 31.76
N ALA A 360 -24.73 -39.27 32.63
CA ALA A 360 -24.31 -40.67 32.56
C ALA A 360 -25.36 -41.49 31.80
#